data_AF-A0A2T3GKN5-F1
#
_entry.id   AF-A0A2T3GKN5-F1
#
_cell.length_a   1.000
_cell.length_b   1.000
_cell.length_c   1.000
_cell.angle_alpha   90.00
_cell.angle_beta   90.00
_cell.angle_gamma   90.00
#
_symmetry.space_group_name_H-M   'P 1'
#
loop_
_entity.id
_entity.type
_entity.pdbx_description
1 polymer ?
#
loop_
_entity_poly.entity_id
_entity_poly.type
_entity_poly.pdbx_seq_one_letter_code
_entity_poly.pdbx_strand_id
1 'polypeptide(L)'
;MFVKSFAIALSLVLAGTGIASAQTKTKKQAAPAPQAQAAAPAAPTRIQQFDAWGAYSYQSGAGKVCYVLSVPTAKLPASGIDHGDNFFIVSQRPGQNISYEPQAMMGYPLKENSKVDVVIDNKTFVMFTKDKAAWVENAAQEPALVAALKSGHSLKVTATSKKGTGTSYTYSLKGVSAALKQIESCK
;
A
#
# COMPACT_ATOMS: atom_id res chain seq x y z
N MET A 1 15.72 38.88 30.88
CA MET A 1 15.47 38.97 32.32
C MET A 1 15.90 37.65 32.97
N PHE A 2 16.72 37.77 34.01
CA PHE A 2 17.14 36.77 35.01
C PHE A 2 17.91 35.51 34.58
N VAL A 3 19.22 35.71 34.60
CA VAL A 3 20.31 34.75 34.87
C VAL A 3 20.28 34.29 36.33
N LYS A 4 20.65 33.03 36.62
CA LYS A 4 21.21 32.59 37.92
C LYS A 4 22.31 31.53 37.73
N SER A 5 23.58 31.99 37.71
CA SER A 5 24.66 31.75 38.69
C SER A 5 24.47 30.67 39.77
N PHE A 6 25.47 30.01 40.38
CA PHE A 6 26.94 29.89 40.35
C PHE A 6 27.33 28.79 41.38
N ALA A 7 28.49 28.13 41.22
CA ALA A 7 29.43 27.61 42.25
C ALA A 7 30.18 26.39 41.66
N ILE A 8 31.45 26.44 41.24
CA ILE A 8 32.73 26.67 41.97
C ILE A 8 32.91 25.74 43.17
N ALA A 9 33.74 24.70 42.99
CA ALA A 9 34.60 24.16 44.04
C ALA A 9 35.96 23.84 43.42
N LEU A 10 36.97 24.58 43.89
CA LEU A 10 38.38 24.48 43.57
C LEU A 10 39.06 23.70 44.70
N SER A 11 39.76 22.61 44.39
CA SER A 11 40.71 21.98 45.31
C SER A 11 41.96 21.54 44.55
N LEU A 12 43.04 22.29 44.72
CA LEU A 12 44.42 21.90 44.41
C LEU A 12 44.92 20.91 45.46
N VAL A 13 45.58 19.81 45.04
CA VAL A 13 46.66 19.16 45.81
C VAL A 13 47.75 18.69 44.86
N LEU A 14 48.98 18.81 45.36
CA LEU A 14 50.29 18.77 44.73
C LEU A 14 50.76 17.40 44.20
N ALA A 15 51.83 17.50 43.40
CA ALA A 15 52.60 16.50 42.69
C ALA A 15 53.03 15.25 43.49
N GLY A 16 53.05 14.12 42.77
CA GLY A 16 53.82 12.92 43.12
C GLY A 16 54.44 12.33 41.85
N THR A 17 55.77 12.36 41.76
CA THR A 17 56.57 11.61 40.78
C THR A 17 56.53 10.13 41.12
N GLY A 18 56.14 9.28 40.17
CA GLY A 18 56.17 7.83 40.32
C GLY A 18 55.95 7.12 38.98
N ILE A 19 57.04 6.59 38.43
CA ILE A 19 57.08 5.77 37.22
C ILE A 19 56.55 4.38 37.57
N ALA A 20 55.50 3.90 36.90
CA ALA A 20 55.12 2.49 36.93
C ALA A 20 54.50 2.08 35.60
N SER A 21 55.23 1.20 34.92
CA SER A 21 54.86 0.53 33.68
C SER A 21 53.73 -0.49 33.87
N ALA A 22 53.02 -0.73 32.77
CA ALA A 22 52.28 -1.95 32.43
C ALA A 22 50.94 -2.21 33.16
N GLN A 23 49.83 -2.09 32.44
CA GLN A 23 49.20 -3.23 31.74
C GLN A 23 47.85 -2.78 31.16
N THR A 24 47.82 -2.52 29.86
CA THR A 24 46.58 -2.43 29.08
C THR A 24 45.92 -3.80 29.05
N LYS A 25 44.91 -4.01 29.90
CA LYS A 25 43.93 -5.08 29.68
C LYS A 25 43.11 -4.70 28.45
N THR A 26 43.50 -5.24 27.29
CA THR A 26 42.66 -5.27 26.10
C THR A 26 41.34 -5.96 26.44
N LYS A 27 40.29 -5.16 26.63
CA LYS A 27 38.91 -5.63 26.58
C LYS A 27 38.74 -6.24 25.19
N LYS A 28 38.59 -7.57 25.13
CA LYS A 28 38.21 -8.28 23.90
C LYS A 28 36.83 -7.78 23.51
N GLN A 29 36.79 -6.75 22.67
CA GLN A 29 35.57 -6.18 22.14
C GLN A 29 34.90 -7.26 21.32
N ALA A 30 33.77 -7.76 21.80
CA ALA A 30 32.95 -8.70 21.06
C ALA A 30 32.64 -8.07 19.70
N ALA A 31 32.92 -8.81 18.62
CA ALA A 31 32.58 -8.39 17.28
C ALA A 31 31.07 -8.06 17.23
N PRO A 32 30.66 -6.97 16.57
CA PRO A 32 29.24 -6.71 16.37
C PRO A 32 28.61 -7.90 15.64
N ALA A 33 27.55 -8.45 16.22
CA ALA A 33 26.77 -9.51 15.60
C ALA A 33 26.27 -9.03 14.22
N PRO A 34 26.18 -9.91 13.20
CA PRO A 34 25.61 -9.56 11.91
C PRO A 34 24.21 -8.99 12.11
N GLN A 35 24.03 -7.71 11.78
CA GLN A 35 22.71 -7.11 11.74
C GLN A 35 21.93 -7.84 10.63
N ALA A 36 20.87 -8.54 11.02
CA ALA A 36 19.98 -9.19 10.07
C ALA A 36 19.40 -8.11 9.14
N GLN A 37 19.86 -8.08 7.89
CA GLN A 37 19.31 -7.23 6.86
C GLN A 37 17.84 -7.63 6.68
N ALA A 38 16.91 -6.77 7.10
CA ALA A 38 15.50 -6.98 6.81
C ALA A 38 15.33 -7.04 5.29
N ALA A 39 14.96 -8.22 4.78
CA ALA A 39 14.67 -8.39 3.37
C ALA A 39 13.51 -7.46 3.00
N ALA A 40 13.71 -6.64 1.97
CA ALA A 40 12.61 -5.85 1.41
C ALA A 40 11.49 -6.80 0.95
N PRO A 41 10.21 -6.44 1.13
CA PRO A 41 9.10 -7.27 0.69
C PRO A 41 9.23 -7.55 -0.81
N ALA A 42 9.11 -8.83 -1.19
CA ALA A 42 9.23 -9.25 -2.57
C ALA A 42 8.17 -8.56 -3.45
N ALA A 43 8.58 -8.04 -4.60
CA ALA A 43 7.67 -7.45 -5.56
C ALA A 43 6.64 -8.50 -6.06
N PRO A 44 5.40 -8.11 -6.38
CA PRO A 44 4.41 -9.04 -6.93
C PRO A 44 4.89 -9.69 -8.23
N THR A 45 4.65 -10.99 -8.36
CA THR A 45 4.90 -11.76 -9.57
C THR A 45 3.65 -11.79 -10.44
N ARG A 46 3.77 -11.44 -11.73
CA ARG A 46 2.68 -11.58 -12.69
C ARG A 46 2.47 -13.06 -13.03
N ILE A 47 1.24 -13.53 -12.90
CA ILE A 47 0.81 -14.87 -13.29
C ILE A 47 0.53 -14.88 -14.79
N GLN A 48 -0.38 -14.02 -15.26
CA GLN A 48 -0.80 -13.93 -16.66
C GLN A 48 -1.51 -12.60 -16.96
N GLN A 49 -1.54 -12.18 -18.23
CA GLN A 49 -2.30 -11.03 -18.72
C GLN A 49 -3.52 -11.50 -19.53
N PHE A 50 -4.68 -10.88 -19.30
CA PHE A 50 -5.95 -11.12 -19.98
C PHE A 50 -6.54 -9.78 -20.45
N ASP A 51 -6.25 -9.40 -21.69
CA ASP A 51 -6.66 -8.10 -22.25
C ASP A 51 -6.29 -6.94 -21.32
N ALA A 52 -7.27 -6.27 -20.70
CA ALA A 52 -7.07 -5.13 -19.82
C ALA A 52 -6.74 -5.50 -18.36
N TRP A 53 -6.74 -6.79 -18.01
CA TRP A 53 -6.58 -7.29 -16.64
C TRP A 53 -5.39 -8.22 -16.50
N GLY A 54 -4.49 -7.92 -15.57
CA GLY A 54 -3.40 -8.82 -15.20
C GLY A 54 -3.71 -9.55 -13.90
N ALA A 55 -3.34 -10.83 -13.81
CA ALA A 55 -3.37 -11.64 -12.59
C ALA A 55 -1.97 -11.69 -11.97
N TYR A 56 -1.89 -11.52 -10.66
CA TYR A 56 -0.64 -11.38 -9.90
C TYR A 56 -0.70 -12.16 -8.60
N SER A 57 0.48 -12.43 -8.03
CA SER A 57 0.61 -12.96 -6.68
C SER A 57 1.83 -12.46 -5.94
N TYR A 58 1.78 -12.49 -4.61
CA TYR A 58 2.95 -12.29 -3.75
C TYR A 58 2.83 -13.15 -2.49
N GLN A 59 3.97 -13.41 -1.84
CA GLN A 59 3.98 -14.11 -0.56
C GLN A 59 3.81 -13.11 0.59
N SER A 60 2.83 -13.36 1.45
CA SER A 60 2.65 -12.67 2.73
C SER A 60 2.93 -13.62 3.89
N GLY A 61 3.12 -13.09 5.10
CA GLY A 61 3.24 -13.94 6.31
C GLY A 61 2.01 -14.82 6.56
N ALA A 62 0.84 -14.45 6.01
CA ALA A 62 -0.41 -15.21 6.13
C ALA A 62 -0.63 -16.22 4.98
N GLY A 63 0.31 -16.35 4.04
CA GLY A 63 0.20 -17.21 2.86
C GLY A 63 0.29 -16.45 1.55
N LYS A 64 0.01 -17.15 0.44
CA LYS A 64 0.02 -16.57 -0.90
C LYS A 64 -1.19 -15.66 -1.08
N VAL A 65 -0.94 -14.45 -1.56
CA VAL A 65 -2.00 -13.51 -1.94
C VAL A 65 -2.07 -13.46 -3.45
N CYS A 66 -3.28 -13.61 -4.00
CA CYS A 66 -3.54 -13.41 -5.43
C CYS A 66 -4.57 -12.32 -5.65
N TYR A 67 -4.36 -11.55 -6.71
CA TYR A 67 -5.23 -10.46 -7.09
C TYR A 67 -5.18 -10.24 -8.60
N VAL A 68 -6.22 -9.63 -9.12
CA VAL A 68 -6.24 -9.10 -10.48
C VAL A 68 -6.26 -7.58 -10.44
N LEU A 69 -5.64 -6.93 -11.42
CA LEU A 69 -5.64 -5.49 -11.52
C LEU A 69 -5.85 -5.02 -12.96
N SER A 70 -6.46 -3.84 -13.10
CA SER A 70 -6.53 -3.11 -14.35
C SER A 70 -6.06 -1.66 -14.15
N VAL A 71 -5.61 -1.05 -15.25
CA VAL A 71 -5.22 0.36 -15.34
C VAL A 71 -6.23 1.13 -16.17
N PRO A 72 -6.42 2.43 -15.94
CA PRO A 72 -7.43 3.19 -16.65
C PRO A 72 -7.07 3.40 -18.13
N THR A 73 -8.06 3.28 -19.00
CA THR A 73 -8.00 3.65 -20.42
C THR A 73 -8.22 5.15 -20.64
N ALA A 74 -8.84 5.85 -19.67
CA ALA A 74 -9.00 7.30 -19.69
C ALA A 74 -8.89 7.90 -18.28
N LYS A 75 -8.36 9.12 -18.19
CA LYS A 75 -8.17 9.87 -16.94
C LYS A 75 -8.71 11.31 -17.12
N LEU A 76 -9.43 11.82 -16.13
CA LEU A 76 -9.95 13.19 -16.11
C LEU A 76 -9.66 13.88 -14.77
N PRO A 77 -9.33 15.20 -14.78
CA PRO A 77 -9.19 16.10 -15.93
C PRO A 77 -8.03 15.71 -16.88
N ALA A 78 -8.15 15.98 -18.18
CA ALA A 78 -7.16 15.52 -19.16
C ALA A 78 -5.78 16.21 -19.06
N SER A 79 -5.71 17.35 -18.37
CA SER A 79 -4.49 18.15 -18.23
C SER A 79 -4.50 18.93 -16.91
N GLY A 80 -3.33 19.43 -16.51
CA GLY A 80 -3.18 20.34 -15.38
C GLY A 80 -3.04 19.65 -14.02
N ILE A 81 -3.03 18.32 -13.98
CA ILE A 81 -2.73 17.55 -12.77
C ILE A 81 -1.87 16.32 -13.07
N ASP A 82 -1.13 15.87 -12.08
CA ASP A 82 -0.54 14.53 -12.06
C ASP A 82 -1.54 13.56 -11.42
N HIS A 83 -1.91 12.52 -12.16
CA HIS A 83 -2.82 11.48 -11.70
C HIS A 83 -2.12 10.42 -10.83
N GLY A 84 -0.80 10.27 -10.99
CA GLY A 84 -0.07 9.09 -10.55
C GLY A 84 -0.63 7.78 -11.14
N ASP A 85 -0.28 6.68 -10.47
CA ASP A 85 -0.72 5.34 -10.82
C ASP A 85 -2.04 5.01 -10.13
N ASN A 86 -3.05 4.68 -10.92
CA ASN A 86 -4.38 4.38 -10.43
C ASN A 86 -4.78 2.99 -10.92
N PHE A 87 -5.28 2.17 -10.02
CA PHE A 87 -5.62 0.78 -10.28
C PHE A 87 -7.01 0.48 -9.74
N PHE A 88 -7.73 -0.38 -10.46
CA PHE A 88 -8.83 -1.13 -9.86
C PHE A 88 -8.38 -2.57 -9.67
N ILE A 89 -8.50 -3.06 -8.44
CA ILE A 89 -7.96 -4.33 -7.99
C ILE A 89 -9.09 -5.19 -7.45
N VAL A 90 -9.03 -6.49 -7.70
CA VAL A 90 -9.88 -7.48 -7.02
C VAL A 90 -8.98 -8.55 -6.43
N SER A 91 -8.92 -8.58 -5.10
CA SER A 91 -8.09 -9.50 -4.34
C SER A 91 -8.90 -10.68 -3.85
N GLN A 92 -8.32 -11.88 -3.82
CA GLN A 92 -8.93 -13.01 -3.11
C GLN A 92 -8.62 -12.92 -1.62
N ARG A 93 -9.62 -13.10 -0.76
CA ARG A 93 -9.40 -13.17 0.69
C ARG A 93 -8.68 -14.48 1.06
N PRO A 94 -7.52 -14.45 1.74
CA PRO A 94 -6.82 -15.66 2.16
C PRO A 94 -7.69 -16.53 3.08
N GLY A 95 -7.59 -17.86 2.93
CA GLY A 95 -8.25 -18.82 3.82
C GLY A 95 -9.79 -18.91 3.69
N GLN A 96 -10.39 -18.19 2.74
CA GLN A 96 -11.83 -18.26 2.46
C GLN A 96 -12.06 -18.76 1.02
N ASN A 97 -12.98 -19.72 0.84
CA ASN A 97 -13.32 -20.19 -0.50
C ASN A 97 -14.05 -19.09 -1.28
N ILE A 98 -13.40 -18.64 -2.37
CA ILE A 98 -13.90 -17.73 -3.41
C ILE A 98 -14.65 -16.51 -2.86
N SER A 99 -13.95 -15.75 -2.00
CA SER A 99 -14.38 -14.40 -1.59
C SER A 99 -13.42 -13.36 -2.18
N TYR A 100 -13.99 -12.32 -2.78
CA TYR A 100 -13.26 -11.28 -3.49
C TYR A 100 -13.50 -9.93 -2.86
N GLU A 101 -12.44 -9.14 -2.72
CA GLU A 101 -12.47 -7.77 -2.21
C GLU A 101 -12.08 -6.80 -3.33
N PRO A 102 -13.04 -6.08 -3.94
CA PRO A 102 -12.78 -5.01 -4.88
C PRO A 102 -12.23 -3.77 -4.18
N GLN A 103 -11.21 -3.16 -4.78
CA GLN A 103 -10.54 -1.98 -4.25
C GLN A 103 -10.16 -1.02 -5.38
N ALA A 104 -10.36 0.29 -5.15
CA ALA A 104 -9.73 1.33 -5.94
C ALA A 104 -8.46 1.80 -5.23
N MET A 105 -7.31 1.80 -5.93
CA MET A 105 -6.05 2.36 -5.44
C MET A 105 -5.69 3.58 -6.27
N MET A 106 -5.51 4.72 -5.61
CA MET A 106 -5.25 6.00 -6.25
C MET A 106 -3.78 6.39 -6.15
N GLY A 107 -3.29 7.14 -7.14
CA GLY A 107 -1.90 7.64 -7.13
C GLY A 107 -1.63 8.69 -6.04
N TYR A 108 -2.70 9.26 -5.48
CA TYR A 108 -2.68 10.40 -4.55
C TYR A 108 -3.56 10.12 -3.32
N PRO A 109 -3.31 10.84 -2.20
CA PRO A 109 -4.18 10.78 -1.04
C PRO A 109 -5.60 11.27 -1.39
N LEU A 110 -6.61 10.52 -1.00
CA LEU A 110 -8.02 10.86 -1.10
C LEU A 110 -8.40 11.89 -0.04
N LYS A 111 -9.45 12.66 -0.30
CA LYS A 111 -10.02 13.58 0.69
C LYS A 111 -10.61 12.77 1.85
N GLU A 112 -10.26 13.15 3.07
CA GLU A 112 -10.80 12.53 4.27
C GLU A 112 -12.34 12.64 4.29
N ASN A 113 -13.00 11.56 4.71
CA ASN A 113 -14.46 11.42 4.72
C ASN A 113 -15.16 11.57 3.36
N SER A 114 -14.41 11.57 2.25
CA SER A 114 -15.01 11.50 0.92
C SER A 114 -15.45 10.08 0.58
N LYS A 115 -16.19 9.94 -0.51
CA LYS A 115 -16.58 8.66 -1.10
C LYS A 115 -15.93 8.52 -2.48
N VAL A 116 -15.77 7.28 -2.90
CA VAL A 116 -15.43 6.93 -4.28
C VAL A 116 -16.62 6.22 -4.89
N ASP A 117 -17.11 6.74 -6.02
CA ASP A 117 -18.21 6.13 -6.76
C ASP A 117 -17.66 5.24 -7.87
N VAL A 118 -18.14 4.00 -7.89
CA VAL A 118 -17.79 2.97 -8.86
C VAL A 118 -19.04 2.68 -9.67
N VAL A 119 -19.02 3.04 -10.95
CA VAL A 119 -20.12 2.82 -11.87
C VAL A 119 -19.69 1.78 -12.90
N ILE A 120 -20.39 0.65 -12.93
CA ILE A 120 -20.20 -0.39 -13.94
C ILE A 120 -21.45 -0.41 -14.81
N ASP A 121 -21.30 0.04 -16.06
CA ASP A 121 -22.40 0.32 -16.99
C ASP A 121 -23.49 1.21 -16.32
N ASN A 122 -24.59 0.62 -15.83
CA ASN A 122 -25.70 1.32 -15.15
C ASN A 122 -25.82 1.04 -13.65
N LYS A 123 -24.85 0.33 -13.05
CA LYS A 123 -24.87 -0.05 -11.62
C LYS A 123 -23.85 0.78 -10.85
N THR A 124 -24.27 1.34 -9.72
CA THR A 124 -23.42 2.18 -8.86
C THR A 124 -23.12 1.50 -7.54
N PHE A 125 -21.87 1.55 -7.12
CA PHE A 125 -21.36 1.08 -5.83
C PHE A 125 -20.59 2.21 -5.16
N VAL A 126 -20.82 2.41 -3.87
CA VAL A 126 -20.17 3.47 -3.08
C VAL A 126 -19.06 2.84 -2.24
N MET A 127 -17.88 3.44 -2.29
CA MET A 127 -16.71 3.01 -1.55
C MET A 127 -16.31 4.05 -0.50
N PHE A 128 -15.93 3.58 0.70
CA PHE A 128 -15.31 4.41 1.71
C PHE A 128 -13.81 4.55 1.44
N THR A 129 -13.23 5.69 1.79
CA THR A 129 -11.83 6.00 1.53
C THR A 129 -10.97 5.87 2.77
N LYS A 130 -9.74 5.37 2.62
CA LYS A 130 -8.67 5.49 3.61
C LYS A 130 -7.34 5.68 2.89
N ASP A 131 -6.62 6.74 3.26
CA ASP A 131 -5.36 7.15 2.64
C ASP A 131 -5.47 7.30 1.11
N LYS A 132 -4.93 6.35 0.35
CA LYS A 132 -4.95 6.33 -1.12
C LYS A 132 -5.92 5.29 -1.69
N ALA A 133 -6.65 4.57 -0.84
CA ALA A 133 -7.45 3.43 -1.23
C ALA A 133 -8.92 3.60 -0.88
N ALA A 134 -9.78 2.88 -1.60
CA ALA A 134 -11.20 2.81 -1.30
C ALA A 134 -11.73 1.38 -1.46
N TRP A 135 -12.65 1.00 -0.58
CA TRP A 135 -13.30 -0.32 -0.53
C TRP A 135 -14.81 -0.16 -0.44
N VAL A 136 -15.55 -1.19 -0.83
CA VAL A 136 -17.01 -1.20 -0.73
C VAL A 136 -17.44 -0.97 0.71
N GLU A 137 -18.35 -0.03 0.94
CA GLU A 137 -18.80 0.34 2.29
C GLU A 137 -19.58 -0.77 2.99
N ASN A 138 -20.36 -1.54 2.22
CA ASN A 138 -21.03 -2.72 2.69
C ASN A 138 -20.42 -3.96 2.02
N ALA A 139 -19.68 -4.77 2.77
CA ALA A 139 -19.07 -6.00 2.26
C ALA A 139 -20.08 -6.97 1.63
N ALA A 140 -21.35 -6.94 2.04
CA ALA A 140 -22.41 -7.75 1.43
C ALA A 140 -22.71 -7.36 -0.03
N GLN A 141 -22.25 -6.19 -0.50
CA GLN A 141 -22.37 -5.76 -1.90
C GLN A 141 -21.19 -6.22 -2.77
N GLU A 142 -20.10 -6.74 -2.19
CA GLU A 142 -18.93 -7.20 -2.95
C GLU A 142 -19.29 -8.27 -3.99
N PRO A 143 -20.13 -9.29 -3.69
CA PRO A 143 -20.53 -10.28 -4.70
C PRO A 143 -21.28 -9.64 -5.87
N ALA A 144 -22.14 -8.65 -5.60
CA ALA A 144 -22.88 -7.93 -6.65
C ALA A 144 -21.95 -7.07 -7.51
N LEU A 145 -20.93 -6.43 -6.92
CA LEU A 145 -19.91 -5.68 -7.63
C LEU A 145 -19.08 -6.61 -8.53
N VAL A 146 -18.61 -7.73 -8.00
CA VAL A 146 -17.84 -8.72 -8.77
C VAL A 146 -18.66 -9.31 -9.91
N ALA A 147 -19.94 -9.59 -9.68
CA ALA A 147 -20.85 -10.03 -10.74
C ALA A 147 -21.00 -8.95 -11.83
N ALA A 148 -21.11 -7.67 -11.44
CA ALA A 148 -21.15 -6.56 -12.38
C ALA A 148 -19.85 -6.43 -13.18
N LEU A 149 -18.67 -6.60 -12.56
CA LEU A 149 -17.39 -6.63 -13.27
C LEU A 149 -17.38 -7.74 -14.33
N LYS A 150 -17.77 -8.97 -13.95
CA LYS A 150 -17.74 -10.14 -14.84
C LYS A 150 -18.66 -10.02 -16.07
N SER A 151 -19.75 -9.25 -15.96
CA SER A 151 -20.79 -9.12 -17.00
C SER A 151 -20.81 -7.76 -17.71
N GLY A 152 -20.14 -6.75 -17.15
CA GLY A 152 -20.13 -5.39 -17.68
C GLY A 152 -19.04 -5.17 -18.74
N HIS A 153 -19.05 -3.97 -19.30
CA HIS A 153 -18.12 -3.58 -20.39
C HIS A 153 -17.13 -2.51 -19.94
N SER A 154 -17.61 -1.54 -19.18
CA SER A 154 -16.83 -0.40 -18.72
C SER A 154 -17.06 -0.14 -17.24
N LEU A 155 -15.97 0.21 -16.55
CA LEU A 155 -15.99 0.65 -15.17
C LEU A 155 -15.51 2.11 -15.11
N LYS A 156 -16.26 2.97 -14.43
CA LYS A 156 -15.88 4.35 -14.12
C LYS A 156 -15.71 4.52 -12.61
N VAL A 157 -14.56 5.05 -12.21
CA VAL A 157 -14.24 5.40 -10.81
C VAL A 157 -14.19 6.91 -10.71
N THR A 158 -14.93 7.51 -9.77
CA THR A 158 -14.91 8.95 -9.50
C THR A 158 -14.46 9.19 -8.08
N ALA A 159 -13.49 10.09 -7.89
CA ALA A 159 -12.82 10.32 -6.62
C ALA A 159 -12.48 11.79 -6.41
N THR A 160 -12.29 12.19 -5.15
CA THR A 160 -11.81 13.53 -4.78
C THR A 160 -10.46 13.43 -4.09
N SER A 161 -9.44 14.11 -4.61
CA SER A 161 -8.11 14.15 -3.98
C SER A 161 -8.15 14.93 -2.67
N LYS A 162 -7.16 14.73 -1.78
CA LYS A 162 -7.00 15.51 -0.54
C LYS A 162 -6.92 17.01 -0.79
N LYS A 163 -6.48 17.43 -1.97
CA LYS A 163 -6.42 18.84 -2.40
C LYS A 163 -7.78 19.39 -2.91
N GLY A 164 -8.83 18.57 -2.92
CA GLY A 164 -10.17 18.94 -3.38
C GLY A 164 -10.41 18.78 -4.89
N THR A 165 -9.46 18.23 -5.63
CA THR A 165 -9.61 18.03 -7.08
C THR A 165 -10.50 16.81 -7.35
N GLY A 166 -11.59 17.03 -8.10
CA GLY A 166 -12.41 15.94 -8.65
C GLY A 166 -11.67 15.22 -9.77
N THR A 167 -11.73 13.89 -9.77
CA THR A 167 -11.00 13.03 -10.70
C THR A 167 -11.88 11.88 -11.15
N SER A 168 -11.68 11.41 -12.39
CA SER A 168 -12.40 10.25 -12.90
C SER A 168 -11.52 9.37 -13.78
N TYR A 169 -11.75 8.07 -13.71
CA TYR A 169 -10.96 7.04 -14.38
C TYR A 169 -11.90 6.04 -15.03
N THR A 170 -11.68 5.74 -16.30
CA THR A 170 -12.42 4.69 -17.03
C THR A 170 -11.52 3.48 -17.21
N TYR A 171 -12.06 2.28 -17.00
CA TYR A 171 -11.36 1.01 -17.13
C TYR A 171 -12.16 0.10 -18.06
N SER A 172 -11.46 -0.65 -18.91
CA SER A 172 -12.09 -1.71 -19.71
C SER A 172 -12.30 -2.95 -18.84
N LEU A 173 -13.47 -3.59 -18.96
CA LEU A 173 -13.76 -4.87 -18.29
C LEU A 173 -13.40 -6.09 -19.16
N LYS A 174 -12.85 -5.87 -20.36
CA LYS A 174 -12.41 -6.97 -21.24
C LYS A 174 -11.31 -7.78 -20.54
N GLY A 175 -11.57 -9.08 -20.37
CA GLY A 175 -10.63 -10.04 -19.77
C GLY A 175 -10.79 -10.27 -18.26
N VAL A 176 -11.62 -9.49 -17.54
CA VAL A 176 -11.75 -9.60 -16.07
C VAL A 176 -12.23 -10.98 -15.61
N SER A 177 -13.19 -11.59 -16.32
CA SER A 177 -13.71 -12.92 -15.99
C SER A 177 -12.64 -14.00 -16.10
N ALA A 178 -11.79 -13.94 -17.13
CA ALA A 178 -10.68 -14.87 -17.31
C ALA A 178 -9.58 -14.66 -16.26
N ALA A 179 -9.27 -13.39 -15.94
CA ALA A 179 -8.32 -13.05 -14.90
C ALA A 179 -8.78 -13.53 -13.50
N LEU A 180 -10.06 -13.32 -13.15
CA LEU A 180 -10.62 -13.80 -11.89
C LEU A 180 -10.58 -15.33 -11.80
N LYS A 181 -10.96 -16.01 -12.89
CA LYS A 181 -10.86 -17.47 -12.99
C LYS A 181 -9.43 -17.97 -12.78
N GLN A 182 -8.43 -17.25 -13.30
CA GLN A 182 -7.01 -17.61 -13.13
C GLN A 182 -6.56 -17.62 -11.67
N ILE A 183 -7.19 -16.80 -10.81
CA ILE A 183 -6.84 -16.72 -9.39
C ILE A 183 -7.75 -17.54 -8.47
N GLU A 184 -8.86 -18.13 -8.95
CA GLU A 184 -9.81 -18.91 -8.13
C GLU A 184 -9.15 -20.03 -7.33
N SER A 185 -8.12 -20.67 -7.89
CA SER A 185 -7.39 -21.78 -7.25
C SER A 185 -6.18 -21.32 -6.43
N CYS A 186 -6.01 -20.02 -6.19
CA CYS A 186 -4.90 -19.53 -5.37
C CYS A 186 -5.10 -19.92 -3.91
N LYS A 187 -4.07 -20.52 -3.33
CA LYS A 187 -4.00 -21.03 -1.96
C LYS A 187 -2.71 -20.56 -1.32
#